data_AF-A0A023M7W8-F1
#
_entry.id   AF-A0A023M7W8-F1
#
_cell.length_a   1.000
_cell.length_b   1.000
_cell.length_c   1.000
_cell.angle_alpha   90.00
_cell.angle_beta   90.00
_cell.angle_gamma   90.00
#
_symmetry.space_group_name_H-M   'P 1'
#
loop_
_entity.id
_entity.type
_entity.pdbx_description
1 polymer ?
#
loop_
_entity_poly.entity_id
_entity_poly.type
_entity_poly.pdbx_seq_one_letter_code
_entity_poly.pdbx_strand_id
1 'polypeptide(L)'
;HEPMYNLLAMLAGTDLGITLTTMPTVMGVLLLDKREIAQEACFIQSYFIHTLAIVESGVLLAMAYDRFIAIRTPLRYKSTLTDSRVMKVGLGILLRGFASIIPPILPLFWFPYCHSHVLSHAFCLHQDVMKLACADITFNRVYPVFLVAVTFFLDALIILFSYILILKTVMGIASAEEQSKALNTCVSHISCVLVFYITVIGLTFIHRFGKHVPHVVHISMSYVYLLFPPFMNPVVYRIR
;
A
#
# COMPACT_ATOMS: atom_id res chain seq x y z
N HIS A 1 -8.61 22.93 -9.91
CA HIS A 1 -8.07 21.57 -10.03
C HIS A 1 -6.59 21.68 -9.70
N GLU A 2 -6.17 21.04 -8.61
CA GLU A 2 -4.79 21.10 -8.09
C GLU A 2 -4.20 19.68 -8.20
N PRO A 3 -2.93 19.49 -8.59
CA PRO A 3 -2.25 18.19 -8.68
C PRO A 3 -2.48 17.25 -7.50
N MET A 4 -2.48 17.79 -6.28
CA MET A 4 -2.74 17.06 -5.04
C MET A 4 -4.10 16.34 -5.05
N TYR A 5 -5.15 16.95 -5.60
CA TYR A 5 -6.49 16.37 -5.62
C TYR A 5 -6.55 15.10 -6.48
N ASN A 6 -5.85 15.09 -7.62
CA ASN A 6 -5.77 13.91 -8.47
C ASN A 6 -5.06 12.75 -7.75
N LEU A 7 -4.00 13.05 -7.01
CA LEU A 7 -3.27 12.05 -6.20
C LEU A 7 -4.13 11.53 -5.05
N LEU A 8 -4.91 12.41 -4.39
CA LEU A 8 -5.87 12.00 -3.37
C LEU A 8 -6.98 11.09 -3.92
N ALA A 9 -7.48 11.39 -5.13
CA ALA A 9 -8.46 10.54 -5.79
C ALA A 9 -7.88 9.16 -6.12
N MET A 10 -6.62 9.10 -6.57
CA MET A 10 -5.91 7.83 -6.77
C MET A 10 -5.76 7.04 -5.47
N LEU A 11 -5.37 7.71 -4.38
CA LEU A 11 -5.24 7.12 -3.05
C LEU A 11 -6.59 6.54 -2.55
N ALA A 12 -7.66 7.32 -2.67
CA ALA A 12 -9.00 6.86 -2.33
C ALA A 12 -9.45 5.67 -3.21
N GLY A 13 -9.03 5.65 -4.48
CA GLY A 13 -9.27 4.54 -5.39
C GLY A 13 -8.53 3.26 -4.97
N THR A 14 -7.28 3.37 -4.52
CA THR A 14 -6.51 2.21 -4.02
C THR A 14 -7.12 1.67 -2.73
N ASP A 15 -7.47 2.57 -1.82
CA ASP A 15 -8.16 2.29 -0.55
C ASP A 15 -9.47 1.52 -0.75
N LEU A 16 -10.30 2.00 -1.67
CA LEU A 16 -11.55 1.34 -2.04
C LEU A 16 -11.30 -0.02 -2.69
N GLY A 17 -10.30 -0.11 -3.58
CA GLY A 17 -9.92 -1.36 -4.23
C GLY A 17 -9.50 -2.43 -3.23
N ILE A 18 -8.69 -2.07 -2.23
CA ILE A 18 -8.24 -2.96 -1.15
C ILE A 18 -9.45 -3.45 -0.35
N THR A 19 -10.37 -2.53 -0.01
CA THR A 19 -11.60 -2.84 0.73
C THR A 19 -12.49 -3.80 -0.06
N LEU A 20 -12.77 -3.52 -1.33
CA LEU A 20 -13.61 -4.36 -2.20
C LEU A 20 -13.00 -5.74 -2.43
N THR A 21 -11.66 -5.83 -2.49
CA THR A 21 -10.94 -7.09 -2.70
C THR A 21 -11.00 -7.98 -1.45
N THR A 22 -11.00 -7.41 -0.25
CA THR A 22 -10.89 -8.15 1.01
C THR A 22 -12.22 -8.39 1.73
N MET A 23 -13.18 -7.48 1.57
CA MET A 23 -14.50 -7.57 2.23
C MET A 23 -15.27 -8.86 1.91
N PRO A 24 -15.36 -9.35 0.66
CA PRO A 24 -16.17 -10.54 0.36
C PRO A 24 -15.70 -11.80 1.09
N THR A 25 -14.38 -12.02 1.15
CA THR A 25 -13.79 -13.16 1.89
C THR A 25 -13.97 -13.01 3.38
N VAL A 26 -13.82 -11.80 3.92
CA VAL A 26 -13.98 -11.52 5.35
C VAL A 26 -15.44 -11.74 5.79
N MET A 27 -16.40 -11.25 5.01
CA MET A 27 -17.83 -11.47 5.26
C MET A 27 -18.20 -12.95 5.18
N GLY A 28 -17.62 -13.70 4.24
CA GLY A 28 -17.80 -15.15 4.13
C GLY A 28 -17.36 -15.91 5.40
N VAL A 29 -16.23 -15.52 5.98
CA VAL A 29 -15.71 -16.12 7.22
C VAL A 29 -16.56 -15.72 8.43
N LEU A 30 -16.89 -14.43 8.57
CA LEU A 30 -17.60 -13.92 9.75
C LEU A 30 -19.09 -14.27 9.79
N LEU A 31 -19.77 -14.27 8.65
CA LEU A 31 -21.23 -14.45 8.58
C LEU A 31 -21.65 -15.89 8.26
N LEU A 32 -20.82 -16.63 7.52
CA LEU A 32 -21.20 -17.94 6.98
C LEU A 32 -20.31 -19.08 7.48
N ASP A 33 -19.32 -18.80 8.35
CA ASP A 33 -18.25 -19.73 8.76
C ASP A 33 -17.62 -20.45 7.56
N LYS A 34 -17.64 -19.84 6.37
CA LYS A 34 -17.03 -20.37 5.16
C LYS A 34 -15.54 -20.10 5.22
N ARG A 35 -14.79 -21.15 5.55
CA ARG A 35 -13.33 -21.10 5.73
C ARG A 35 -12.54 -21.59 4.52
N GLU A 36 -13.22 -21.79 3.39
CA GLU A 36 -12.63 -22.32 2.18
C GLU A 36 -12.72 -21.27 1.07
N ILE A 37 -11.60 -21.08 0.37
CA ILE A 37 -11.49 -20.23 -0.81
C ILE A 37 -10.88 -21.05 -1.93
N ALA A 38 -11.44 -20.92 -3.13
CA ALA A 38 -10.88 -21.53 -4.31
C ALA A 38 -9.47 -20.98 -4.57
N GLN A 39 -8.55 -21.84 -4.98
CA GLN A 39 -7.15 -21.50 -5.20
C GLN A 39 -6.97 -20.35 -6.21
N GLU A 40 -7.76 -20.33 -7.29
CA GLU A 40 -7.70 -19.25 -8.28
C GLU A 40 -8.18 -17.91 -7.70
N ALA A 41 -9.27 -17.93 -6.92
CA ALA A 41 -9.76 -16.74 -6.21
C ALA A 41 -8.71 -16.20 -5.23
N CYS A 42 -7.94 -17.09 -4.60
CA CYS A 42 -6.81 -16.75 -3.74
C CYS A 42 -5.73 -15.94 -4.46
N PHE A 43 -5.30 -16.42 -5.62
CA PHE A 43 -4.25 -15.79 -6.41
C PHE A 43 -4.67 -14.43 -6.93
N ILE A 44 -5.91 -14.34 -7.43
CA ILE A 44 -6.48 -13.08 -7.89
C ILE A 44 -6.57 -12.08 -6.74
N GLN A 45 -7.09 -12.49 -5.58
CA GLN A 45 -7.16 -11.65 -4.40
C GLN A 45 -5.78 -11.15 -3.96
N SER A 46 -4.81 -12.06 -3.85
CA SER A 46 -3.42 -11.71 -3.49
C SER A 46 -2.79 -10.76 -4.49
N TYR A 47 -3.01 -10.97 -5.80
CA TYR A 47 -2.50 -10.09 -6.85
C TYR A 47 -3.00 -8.66 -6.68
N PHE A 48 -4.30 -8.48 -6.48
CA PHE A 48 -4.89 -7.15 -6.31
C PHE A 48 -4.42 -6.48 -5.02
N ILE A 49 -4.37 -7.18 -3.89
CA ILE A 49 -3.91 -6.60 -2.61
C ILE A 49 -2.48 -6.07 -2.74
N HIS A 50 -1.55 -6.88 -3.25
CA HIS A 50 -0.14 -6.48 -3.36
C HIS A 50 0.06 -5.38 -4.41
N THR A 51 -0.66 -5.46 -5.52
CA THR A 51 -0.63 -4.43 -6.56
C THR A 51 -1.08 -3.09 -5.99
N LEU A 52 -2.24 -3.06 -5.32
CA LEU A 52 -2.82 -1.84 -4.77
C LEU A 52 -1.93 -1.25 -3.67
N ALA A 53 -1.27 -2.08 -2.84
CA ALA A 53 -0.31 -1.61 -1.86
C ALA A 53 0.93 -0.94 -2.49
N ILE A 54 1.45 -1.46 -3.62
CA ILE A 54 2.55 -0.82 -4.36
C ILE A 54 2.09 0.51 -4.99
N VAL A 55 0.87 0.54 -5.54
CA VAL A 55 0.28 1.77 -6.08
C VAL A 55 0.11 2.81 -4.99
N GLU A 56 -0.42 2.44 -3.83
CA GLU A 56 -0.58 3.31 -2.65
C GLU A 56 0.75 3.92 -2.21
N SER A 57 1.80 3.09 -2.06
CA SER A 57 3.16 3.55 -1.75
C SER A 57 3.68 4.57 -2.78
N GLY A 58 3.48 4.29 -4.08
CA GLY A 58 3.87 5.19 -5.15
C GLY A 58 3.08 6.51 -5.15
N VAL A 59 1.79 6.48 -4.81
CA VAL A 59 0.95 7.68 -4.68
C VAL A 59 1.42 8.53 -3.50
N LEU A 60 1.71 7.93 -2.33
CA LEU A 60 2.28 8.64 -1.18
C LEU A 60 3.63 9.28 -1.52
N LEU A 61 4.48 8.61 -2.29
CA LEU A 61 5.72 9.19 -2.79
C LEU A 61 5.46 10.41 -3.71
N ALA A 62 4.52 10.29 -4.65
CA ALA A 62 4.17 11.39 -5.54
C ALA A 62 3.58 12.59 -4.79
N MET A 63 2.79 12.35 -3.74
CA MET A 63 2.25 13.39 -2.87
C MET A 63 3.35 14.07 -2.05
N ALA A 64 4.35 13.32 -1.56
CA ALA A 64 5.52 13.90 -0.91
C ALA A 64 6.31 14.81 -1.87
N TYR A 65 6.47 14.37 -3.13
CA TYR A 65 7.13 15.16 -4.16
C TYR A 65 6.35 16.43 -4.53
N ASP A 66 5.03 16.35 -4.68
CA ASP A 66 4.17 17.53 -4.90
C ASP A 66 4.36 18.58 -3.79
N ARG A 67 4.28 18.15 -2.52
CA ARG A 67 4.49 19.00 -1.34
C ARG A 67 5.88 19.61 -1.32
N PHE A 68 6.89 18.82 -1.66
CA PHE A 68 8.26 19.31 -1.75
C PHE A 68 8.35 20.46 -2.75
N ILE A 69 7.88 20.30 -3.98
CA ILE A 69 7.94 21.36 -5.00
C ILE A 69 7.09 22.58 -4.63
N ALA A 70 5.92 22.38 -4.03
CA ALA A 70 5.02 23.45 -3.58
C ALA A 70 5.69 24.35 -2.52
N ILE A 71 6.40 23.76 -1.55
CA ILE A 71 7.06 24.49 -0.47
C ILE A 71 8.42 25.05 -0.92
N ARG A 72 9.21 24.27 -1.67
CA ARG A 72 10.55 24.68 -2.08
C ARG A 72 10.58 25.76 -3.15
N THR A 73 9.65 25.69 -4.10
CA THR A 73 9.70 26.52 -5.31
C THR A 73 8.29 26.95 -5.72
N PRO A 74 7.58 27.73 -4.88
CA PRO A 74 6.18 28.09 -5.11
C PRO A 74 5.96 28.80 -6.46
N LEU A 75 6.89 29.67 -6.86
CA LEU A 75 6.83 30.41 -8.14
C LEU A 75 6.91 29.49 -9.37
N ARG A 76 7.54 28.33 -9.26
CA ARG A 76 7.71 27.35 -10.36
C ARG A 76 6.79 26.15 -10.22
N TYR A 77 5.94 26.11 -9.20
CA TYR A 77 5.05 24.98 -8.94
C TYR A 77 4.17 24.65 -10.16
N LYS A 78 3.43 25.64 -10.68
CA LYS A 78 2.51 25.44 -11.81
C LYS A 78 3.19 25.04 -13.12
N SER A 79 4.43 25.46 -13.35
CA SER A 79 5.18 25.09 -14.57
C SER A 79 5.90 23.74 -14.43
N THR A 80 6.22 23.34 -13.20
CA THR A 80 6.90 22.08 -12.91
C THR A 80 5.91 20.92 -12.81
N LEU A 81 4.81 21.13 -12.09
CA LEU A 81 3.79 20.13 -11.78
C LEU A 81 2.51 20.45 -12.54
N THR A 82 2.53 20.13 -13.83
CA THR A 82 1.35 20.25 -14.71
C THR A 82 0.46 19.02 -14.57
N ASP A 83 -0.85 19.19 -14.79
CA ASP A 83 -1.82 18.08 -14.73
C ASP A 83 -1.42 16.91 -15.65
N SER A 84 -0.88 17.20 -16.83
CA SER A 84 -0.37 16.18 -17.75
C SER A 84 0.80 15.39 -17.17
N ARG A 85 1.72 16.04 -16.45
CA ARG A 85 2.84 15.35 -15.79
C ARG A 85 2.34 14.49 -14.64
N VAL A 86 1.41 15.00 -13.84
CA VAL A 86 0.78 14.24 -12.73
C VAL A 86 0.11 12.99 -13.27
N MET A 87 -0.64 13.11 -14.37
CA MET A 87 -1.32 11.97 -14.99
C MET A 87 -0.32 10.91 -15.49
N LYS A 88 0.79 11.34 -16.12
CA LYS A 88 1.85 10.43 -16.57
C LYS A 88 2.52 9.72 -15.39
N VAL A 89 2.79 10.44 -14.31
CA VAL A 89 3.32 9.85 -13.06
C VAL A 89 2.32 8.85 -12.49
N GLY A 90 1.04 9.20 -12.42
CA GLY A 90 -0.01 8.31 -11.95
C GLY A 90 -0.11 7.02 -12.77
N LEU A 91 -0.06 7.13 -14.10
CA LEU A 91 -0.03 5.97 -15.00
C LEU A 91 1.24 5.11 -14.78
N GLY A 92 2.39 5.76 -14.58
CA GLY A 92 3.64 5.06 -14.25
C GLY A 92 3.56 4.30 -12.92
N ILE A 93 2.93 4.87 -11.90
CA ILE A 93 2.70 4.22 -10.60
C ILE A 93 1.79 3.00 -10.76
N LEU A 94 0.69 3.14 -11.51
CA LEU A 94 -0.21 2.02 -11.81
C LEU A 94 0.54 0.90 -12.54
N LEU A 95 1.25 1.24 -13.62
CA LEU A 95 2.02 0.28 -14.40
C LEU A 95 3.07 -0.44 -13.55
N ARG A 96 3.81 0.30 -12.71
CA ARG A 96 4.77 -0.28 -11.74
C ARG A 96 4.08 -1.28 -10.82
N GLY A 97 2.94 -0.91 -10.25
CA GLY A 97 2.15 -1.78 -9.36
C GLY A 97 1.77 -3.09 -10.04
N PHE A 98 1.08 -3.02 -11.18
CA PHE A 98 0.61 -4.20 -11.89
C PHE A 98 1.77 -5.05 -12.41
N ALA A 99 2.77 -4.44 -13.06
CA ALA A 99 3.86 -5.17 -13.69
C ALA A 99 4.77 -5.89 -12.67
N SER A 100 4.94 -5.34 -11.46
CA SER A 100 5.83 -5.90 -10.46
C SER A 100 5.28 -7.18 -9.80
N ILE A 101 3.96 -7.38 -9.81
CA ILE A 101 3.29 -8.52 -9.16
C ILE A 101 2.96 -9.65 -10.15
N ILE A 102 2.97 -9.38 -11.46
CA ILE A 102 2.79 -10.42 -12.49
C ILE A 102 3.84 -11.56 -12.36
N PRO A 103 5.16 -11.30 -12.24
CA PRO A 103 6.16 -12.35 -12.19
C PRO A 103 5.98 -13.39 -11.06
N PRO A 104 5.65 -13.01 -9.81
CA PRO A 104 5.43 -14.00 -8.75
C PRO A 104 4.05 -14.67 -8.78
N ILE A 105 3.05 -14.08 -9.45
CA ILE A 105 1.68 -14.62 -9.49
C ILE A 105 1.45 -15.53 -10.69
N LEU A 106 1.95 -15.15 -11.88
CA LEU A 106 1.72 -15.89 -13.11
C LEU A 106 2.12 -17.37 -13.00
N PRO A 107 3.32 -17.74 -12.48
CA PRO A 107 3.73 -19.14 -12.38
C PRO A 107 2.83 -19.97 -11.45
N LEU A 108 2.16 -19.36 -10.47
CA LEU A 108 1.30 -20.08 -9.54
C LEU A 108 0.08 -20.70 -10.23
N PHE A 109 -0.40 -20.11 -11.33
CA PHE A 109 -1.48 -20.72 -12.12
C PHE A 109 -1.04 -21.98 -12.87
N TRP A 110 0.27 -22.17 -13.06
CA TRP A 110 0.82 -23.24 -13.90
C TRP A 110 1.58 -24.31 -13.12
N PHE A 111 1.72 -24.16 -11.79
CA PHE A 111 2.39 -25.16 -10.98
C PHE A 111 1.58 -26.46 -10.85
N PRO A 112 2.24 -27.64 -10.87
CA PRO A 112 1.61 -28.89 -10.46
C PRO A 112 1.38 -28.88 -8.95
N TYR A 113 0.15 -29.15 -8.53
CA TYR A 113 -0.25 -29.25 -7.12
C TYR A 113 -0.49 -30.72 -6.77
N CYS A 114 0.19 -31.25 -5.74
CA CYS A 114 0.13 -32.69 -5.40
C CYS A 114 -0.90 -33.06 -4.32
N HIS A 115 -1.49 -32.07 -3.63
CA HIS A 115 -2.55 -32.26 -2.64
C HIS A 115 -3.81 -31.50 -3.05
N SER A 116 -4.93 -31.70 -2.33
CA SER A 116 -6.26 -31.21 -2.70
C SER A 116 -6.27 -29.72 -3.10
N HIS A 117 -6.99 -29.41 -4.18
CA HIS A 117 -7.25 -28.05 -4.69
C HIS A 117 -8.14 -27.17 -3.77
N VAL A 118 -8.40 -27.62 -2.53
CA VAL A 118 -9.22 -26.96 -1.53
C VAL A 118 -8.33 -26.63 -0.33
N LEU A 119 -8.16 -25.34 -0.01
CA LEU A 119 -7.41 -24.89 1.17
C LEU A 119 -8.34 -24.84 2.39
N SER A 120 -7.99 -25.57 3.44
CA SER A 120 -8.72 -25.65 4.72
C SER A 120 -8.41 -24.49 5.68
N HIS A 121 -8.17 -23.28 5.16
CA HIS A 121 -7.82 -22.10 5.95
C HIS A 121 -8.61 -20.88 5.48
N ALA A 122 -9.22 -20.19 6.45
CA ALA A 122 -10.06 -19.01 6.24
C ALA A 122 -9.32 -17.78 5.64
N PHE A 123 -8.02 -17.86 5.37
CA PHE A 123 -7.19 -16.81 4.76
C PHE A 123 -6.33 -17.36 3.65
N CYS A 124 -6.21 -16.54 2.60
CA CYS A 124 -5.23 -16.71 1.56
C CYS A 124 -3.87 -16.20 1.98
N LEU A 125 -3.14 -17.01 2.74
CA LEU A 125 -1.72 -16.81 2.89
C LEU A 125 -1.01 -17.40 1.67
N HIS A 126 -0.38 -16.54 0.88
CA HIS A 126 0.53 -16.91 -0.21
C HIS A 126 1.54 -18.00 0.23
N GLN A 127 1.97 -17.97 1.50
CA GLN A 127 2.90 -18.96 2.08
C GLN A 127 2.34 -20.37 2.23
N ASP A 128 1.02 -20.56 2.31
CA ASP A 128 0.42 -21.89 2.49
C ASP A 128 0.05 -22.54 1.15
N VAL A 129 -0.26 -21.74 0.12
CA VAL A 129 -0.41 -22.26 -1.26
C VAL A 129 0.91 -22.73 -1.84
N MET A 130 2.02 -22.06 -1.50
CA MET A 130 3.36 -22.44 -1.98
C MET A 130 3.85 -23.77 -1.42
N LYS A 131 3.45 -24.17 -0.20
CA LYS A 131 3.82 -25.47 0.38
C LYS A 131 3.14 -26.66 -0.29
N LEU A 132 2.09 -26.42 -1.07
CA LEU A 132 1.27 -27.43 -1.72
C LEU A 132 1.72 -27.74 -3.16
N ALA A 133 2.56 -26.89 -3.74
CA ALA A 133 3.09 -27.03 -5.09
C ALA A 133 4.25 -28.04 -5.14
N CYS A 134 4.21 -28.96 -6.09
CA CYS A 134 5.28 -29.90 -6.42
C CYS A 134 6.22 -29.31 -7.49
N ALA A 135 6.65 -28.07 -7.29
CA ALA A 135 7.55 -27.36 -8.19
C ALA A 135 8.60 -26.60 -7.39
N ASP A 136 9.69 -26.18 -8.04
CA ASP A 136 10.64 -25.28 -7.42
C ASP A 136 9.99 -23.90 -7.19
N ILE A 137 9.72 -23.61 -5.92
CA ILE A 137 9.09 -22.37 -5.46
C ILE A 137 10.10 -21.29 -5.06
N THR A 138 11.40 -21.50 -5.26
CA THR A 138 12.48 -20.61 -4.79
C THR A 138 12.31 -19.18 -5.32
N PHE A 139 12.02 -19.02 -6.61
CA PHE A 139 11.78 -17.71 -7.22
C PHE A 139 10.60 -16.97 -6.58
N ASN A 140 9.45 -17.63 -6.46
CA ASN A 140 8.23 -17.05 -5.87
C ASN A 140 8.39 -16.75 -4.37
N ARG A 141 9.40 -17.32 -3.71
CA ARG A 141 9.71 -17.04 -2.31
C ARG A 141 10.65 -15.85 -2.15
N VAL A 142 11.67 -15.74 -3.01
CA VAL A 142 12.72 -14.73 -2.89
C VAL A 142 12.32 -13.42 -3.59
N TYR A 143 11.68 -13.50 -4.75
CA TYR A 143 11.34 -12.34 -5.55
C TYR A 143 10.42 -11.34 -4.82
N PRO A 144 9.29 -11.76 -4.20
CA PRO A 144 8.44 -10.81 -3.47
C PRO A 144 9.16 -10.16 -2.28
N VAL A 145 10.02 -10.90 -1.59
CA VAL A 145 10.83 -10.36 -0.48
C VAL A 145 11.78 -9.29 -0.99
N PHE A 146 12.49 -9.55 -2.09
CA PHE A 146 13.37 -8.58 -2.73
C PHE A 146 12.58 -7.37 -3.25
N LEU A 147 11.44 -7.60 -3.91
CA LEU A 147 10.58 -6.54 -4.41
C LEU A 147 10.11 -5.63 -3.28
N VAL A 148 9.58 -6.18 -2.20
CA VAL A 148 9.15 -5.38 -1.03
C VAL A 148 10.34 -4.65 -0.42
N ALA A 149 11.46 -5.34 -0.21
CA ALA A 149 12.66 -4.75 0.38
C ALA A 149 13.20 -3.58 -0.46
N VAL A 150 13.18 -3.67 -1.78
CA VAL A 150 13.66 -2.58 -2.64
C VAL A 150 12.60 -1.47 -2.76
N THR A 151 11.36 -1.84 -3.07
CA THR A 151 10.29 -0.90 -3.41
C THR A 151 9.88 -0.07 -2.20
N PHE A 152 9.52 -0.72 -1.08
CA PHE A 152 9.08 -0.01 0.12
C PHE A 152 10.22 0.77 0.76
N PHE A 153 11.43 0.21 0.79
CA PHE A 153 12.57 0.90 1.39
C PHE A 153 12.97 2.14 0.59
N LEU A 154 13.03 2.03 -0.75
CA LEU A 154 13.33 3.18 -1.60
C LEU A 154 12.25 4.25 -1.50
N ASP A 155 10.96 3.89 -1.57
CA ASP A 155 9.86 4.83 -1.41
C ASP A 155 9.94 5.53 -0.04
N ALA A 156 10.19 4.78 1.04
CA ALA A 156 10.36 5.32 2.39
C ALA A 156 11.53 6.30 2.49
N LEU A 157 12.69 5.93 1.95
CA LEU A 157 13.88 6.78 1.96
C LEU A 157 13.66 8.09 1.20
N ILE A 158 13.02 8.02 0.03
CA ILE A 158 12.77 9.23 -0.77
C ILE A 158 11.74 10.12 -0.07
N ILE A 159 10.69 9.55 0.53
CA ILE A 159 9.73 10.30 1.35
C ILE A 159 10.45 10.98 2.51
N LEU A 160 11.26 10.24 3.29
CA LEU A 160 12.01 10.76 4.42
C LEU A 160 12.92 11.91 3.99
N PHE A 161 13.70 11.71 2.92
CA PHE A 161 14.59 12.74 2.41
C PHE A 161 13.83 13.99 1.95
N SER A 162 12.71 13.81 1.26
CA SER A 162 11.83 14.91 0.83
C SER A 162 11.34 15.72 2.04
N TYR A 163 10.94 15.05 3.12
CA TYR A 163 10.49 15.70 4.35
C TYR A 163 11.61 16.39 5.11
N ILE A 164 12.81 15.83 5.17
CA ILE A 164 13.99 16.51 5.74
C ILE A 164 14.25 17.82 4.99
N LEU A 165 14.17 17.81 3.67
CA LEU A 165 14.35 19.03 2.87
C LEU A 165 13.20 20.03 3.02
N ILE A 166 11.95 19.55 3.14
CA ILE A 166 10.79 20.41 3.44
C ILE A 166 11.01 21.10 4.78
N LEU A 167 11.36 20.37 5.83
CA LEU A 167 11.59 20.93 7.17
C LEU A 167 12.73 21.96 7.15
N LYS A 168 13.85 21.65 6.49
CA LYS A 168 14.94 22.63 6.29
C LYS A 168 14.48 23.91 5.59
N THR A 169 13.57 23.79 4.64
CA THR A 169 13.02 24.95 3.92
C THR A 169 12.11 25.77 4.81
N VAL A 170 11.23 25.10 5.56
CA VAL A 170 10.30 25.75 6.49
C VAL A 170 11.06 26.50 7.58
N MET A 171 12.14 25.94 8.12
CA MET A 171 13.00 26.63 9.10
C MET A 171 13.64 27.92 8.57
N GLY A 172 13.76 28.07 7.25
CA GLY A 172 14.26 29.28 6.60
C GLY A 172 13.20 30.36 6.35
N ILE A 173 11.92 30.10 6.64
CA ILE A 173 10.82 31.07 6.47
C ILE A 173 10.88 32.08 7.63
N ALA A 174 10.77 33.38 7.32
CA ALA A 174 10.92 34.44 8.31
C ALA A 174 9.72 34.57 9.28
N SER A 175 8.51 34.21 8.84
CA SER A 175 7.29 34.33 9.64
C SER A 175 6.89 33.00 10.31
N ALA A 176 6.70 33.02 11.63
CA ALA A 176 6.24 31.87 12.40
C ALA A 176 4.83 31.39 11.98
N GLU A 177 3.98 32.31 11.52
CA GLU A 177 2.64 31.99 11.02
C GLU A 177 2.71 31.20 9.71
N GLU A 178 3.59 31.61 8.79
CA GLU A 178 3.84 30.89 7.53
C GLU A 178 4.50 29.53 7.77
N GLN A 179 5.40 29.43 8.77
CA GLN A 179 5.95 28.15 9.21
C GLN A 179 4.86 27.21 9.71
N SER A 180 3.99 27.67 10.61
CA SER A 180 2.90 26.86 11.16
C SER A 180 1.94 26.40 10.06
N LYS A 181 1.63 27.27 9.10
CA LYS A 181 0.79 26.91 7.96
C LYS A 181 1.43 25.82 7.10
N ALA A 182 2.71 25.95 6.79
CA ALA A 182 3.45 24.93 6.03
C ALA A 182 3.50 23.58 6.76
N LEU A 183 3.80 23.59 8.07
CA LEU A 183 3.83 22.38 8.90
C LEU A 183 2.45 21.72 9.01
N ASN A 184 1.39 22.49 9.24
CA ASN A 184 0.02 21.95 9.31
C ASN A 184 -0.37 21.22 8.03
N THR A 185 0.04 21.73 6.86
CA THR A 185 -0.19 20.97 5.63
C THR A 185 0.56 19.64 5.63
N CYS A 186 1.79 19.56 6.16
CA CYS A 186 2.64 18.37 6.17
C CYS A 186 2.15 17.28 7.13
N VAL A 187 1.59 17.66 8.27
CA VAL A 187 1.13 16.72 9.31
C VAL A 187 0.16 15.68 8.75
N SER A 188 -0.78 16.10 7.90
CA SER A 188 -1.74 15.20 7.25
C SER A 188 -1.04 14.07 6.49
N HIS A 189 -0.11 14.42 5.61
CA HIS A 189 0.58 13.43 4.79
C HIS A 189 1.57 12.58 5.60
N ILE A 190 2.28 13.16 6.58
CA ILE A 190 3.14 12.38 7.49
C ILE A 190 2.29 11.35 8.24
N SER A 191 1.09 11.72 8.67
CA SER A 191 0.16 10.80 9.34
C SER A 191 -0.24 9.66 8.40
N CYS A 192 -0.59 9.94 7.14
CA CYS A 192 -0.93 8.89 6.16
C CYS A 192 0.25 7.95 5.91
N VAL A 193 1.46 8.49 5.74
CA VAL A 193 2.69 7.70 5.56
C VAL A 193 2.94 6.80 6.78
N LEU A 194 2.87 7.35 8.00
CA LEU A 194 3.06 6.57 9.22
C LEU A 194 2.03 5.45 9.34
N VAL A 195 0.76 5.75 9.10
CA VAL A 195 -0.32 4.77 9.14
C VAL A 195 -0.08 3.64 8.14
N PHE A 196 0.30 3.96 6.91
CA PHE A 196 0.64 2.96 5.88
C PHE A 196 1.81 2.06 6.29
N TYR A 197 2.94 2.65 6.70
CA TYR A 197 4.13 1.85 7.07
C TYR A 197 3.93 1.05 8.36
N ILE A 198 3.28 1.61 9.38
CA ILE A 198 2.93 0.88 10.62
C ILE A 198 2.02 -0.30 10.29
N THR A 199 1.06 -0.10 9.39
CA THR A 199 0.15 -1.16 8.91
C THR A 199 0.93 -2.28 8.22
N VAL A 200 1.79 -1.96 7.26
CA VAL A 200 2.55 -2.96 6.50
C VAL A 200 3.51 -3.73 7.41
N ILE A 201 4.21 -3.04 8.31
CA ILE A 201 5.13 -3.66 9.27
C ILE A 201 4.34 -4.52 10.27
N GLY A 202 3.25 -4.00 10.84
CA GLY A 202 2.39 -4.70 11.79
C GLY A 202 1.83 -6.00 11.22
N LEU A 203 1.30 -5.96 10.00
CA LEU A 203 0.83 -7.13 9.27
C LEU A 203 1.93 -8.18 9.07
N THR A 204 3.13 -7.73 8.70
CA THR A 204 4.29 -8.63 8.51
C THR A 204 4.70 -9.31 9.82
N PHE A 205 4.72 -8.57 10.93
CA PHE A 205 5.08 -9.11 12.25
C PHE A 205 4.03 -10.09 12.77
N ILE A 206 2.75 -9.73 12.68
CA ILE A 206 1.63 -10.57 13.10
C ILE A 206 1.69 -11.89 12.34
N HIS A 207 1.75 -11.84 11.01
CA HIS A 207 1.78 -13.03 10.18
C HIS A 207 3.02 -13.92 10.43
N ARG A 208 4.20 -13.34 10.70
CA ARG A 208 5.44 -14.12 10.85
C ARG A 208 5.65 -14.68 12.25
N PHE A 209 5.21 -13.96 13.29
CA PHE A 209 5.51 -14.29 14.69
C PHE A 209 4.27 -14.68 15.51
N GLY A 210 3.07 -14.40 15.02
CA GLY A 210 1.81 -14.66 15.72
C GLY A 210 1.36 -16.12 15.72
N LYS A 211 2.22 -17.12 15.46
CA LYS A 211 1.81 -18.54 15.35
C LYS A 211 0.98 -19.08 16.54
N HIS A 212 1.03 -18.43 17.70
CA HIS A 212 0.33 -18.82 18.93
C HIS A 212 -0.92 -17.99 19.26
N VAL A 213 -1.30 -17.04 18.39
CA VAL A 213 -2.45 -16.14 18.62
C VAL A 213 -3.68 -16.75 17.94
N PRO A 214 -4.88 -16.72 18.57
CA PRO A 214 -6.09 -17.26 17.97
C PRO A 214 -6.31 -16.70 16.56
N HIS A 215 -6.69 -17.57 15.64
CA HIS A 215 -6.84 -17.23 14.23
C HIS A 215 -7.79 -16.03 14.04
N VAL A 216 -8.88 -15.95 14.80
CA VAL A 216 -9.82 -14.81 14.79
C VAL A 216 -9.16 -13.47 15.12
N VAL A 217 -8.17 -13.46 16.02
CA VAL A 217 -7.44 -12.25 16.44
C VAL A 217 -6.46 -11.80 15.35
N HIS A 218 -5.80 -12.75 14.65
CA HIS A 218 -4.98 -12.42 13.47
C HIS A 218 -5.76 -11.70 12.40
N ILE A 219 -6.97 -12.17 12.13
CA ILE A 219 -7.84 -11.67 11.07
C ILE A 219 -8.33 -10.27 11.41
N SER A 220 -8.84 -10.11 12.62
CA SER A 220 -9.37 -8.84 13.09
C SER A 220 -8.28 -7.79 13.23
N MET A 221 -7.07 -8.15 13.68
CA MET A 221 -5.94 -7.22 13.64
C MET A 221 -5.51 -6.89 12.21
N SER A 222 -5.41 -7.89 11.33
CA SER A 222 -5.06 -7.64 9.93
C SER A 222 -6.07 -6.72 9.26
N TYR A 223 -7.35 -6.87 9.57
CA TYR A 223 -8.46 -6.01 9.13
C TYR A 223 -8.34 -4.58 9.67
N VAL A 224 -8.08 -4.43 10.97
CA VAL A 224 -7.84 -3.11 11.58
C VAL A 224 -6.66 -2.44 10.87
N TYR A 225 -5.55 -3.14 10.69
CA TYR A 225 -4.40 -2.58 10.00
C TYR A 225 -4.70 -2.27 8.52
N LEU A 226 -5.42 -3.12 7.78
CA LEU A 226 -5.71 -2.88 6.37
C LEU A 226 -6.71 -1.74 6.13
N LEU A 227 -7.67 -1.55 7.03
CA LEU A 227 -8.74 -0.57 6.87
C LEU A 227 -8.48 0.73 7.64
N PHE A 228 -7.60 0.73 8.62
CA PHE A 228 -7.26 1.95 9.33
C PHE A 228 -6.69 3.04 8.39
N PRO A 229 -5.77 2.76 7.44
CA PRO A 229 -5.35 3.73 6.43
C PRO A 229 -6.51 4.34 5.62
N PRO A 230 -7.38 3.56 4.95
CA PRO A 230 -8.47 4.11 4.14
C PRO A 230 -9.55 4.85 4.96
N PHE A 231 -9.75 4.50 6.23
CA PHE A 231 -10.68 5.24 7.11
C PHE A 231 -10.08 6.55 7.64
N MET A 232 -8.77 6.60 7.88
CA MET A 232 -8.10 7.78 8.42
C MET A 232 -7.82 8.83 7.33
N ASN A 233 -7.59 8.39 6.09
CA ASN A 233 -7.33 9.28 4.95
C ASN A 233 -8.39 10.41 4.83
N PRO A 234 -9.71 10.13 4.75
CA PRO A 234 -10.75 11.18 4.65
C PRO A 234 -10.88 12.09 5.87
N VAL A 235 -10.53 11.62 7.07
CA VAL A 235 -10.58 12.43 8.31
C VAL A 235 -9.41 13.39 8.34
N VAL A 236 -8.22 12.89 8.02
CA VAL A 236 -6.97 13.66 8.00
C VAL A 236 -7.00 14.76 6.93
N TYR A 237 -7.63 14.53 5.77
CA TYR A 237 -7.75 15.56 4.72
C TYR A 237 -8.86 16.59 4.98
N ARG A 238 -9.78 16.35 5.91
CA ARG A 238 -10.83 17.30 6.31
C ARG A 238 -10.44 18.23 7.46
N ILE A 239 -9.34 17.97 8.17
CA ILE A 239 -8.84 18.82 9.28
C ILE A 239 -8.01 20.02 8.73
N ARG A 240 -8.27 20.44 7.49
CA ARG A 240 -7.55 21.54 6.84
C ARG A 240 -8.25 22.88 7.04
#